data_AF-A0A537LIA9-F1
#
_entry.id   AF-A0A537LIA9-F1
#
_cell.length_a   1.000
_cell.length_b   1.000
_cell.length_c   1.000
_cell.angle_alpha   90.00
_cell.angle_beta   90.00
_cell.angle_gamma   90.00
#
_symmetry.space_group_name_H-M   'P 1'
#
loop_
_entity.id
_entity.type
_entity.pdbx_description
1 polymer ?
#
loop_
_entity_poly.entity_id
_entity_poly.type
_entity_poly.pdbx_seq_one_letter_code
_entity_poly.pdbx_strand_id
1 'polypeptide(L)'
;MQNLRRLGGGAGILAGIAAAWHLFGAAVLIPQAHLSLTAQESPHKYLVWANKHQEMLWWINGGSMLAPLLGLVLLLALADRVREDAPDRSQIGYVLGVVGLIGFAVGAFLKQFGLGSLVPFHVTNKVGAAIAFYAVNGTANAFLSLGGVALGFGALALGSVMLKMRGYYGQAGSLSVIAGAGLILSALSPHGSFYIITSLLTIAWLAGTGAVLWTETTPGHARRGHVGEIRDESVMVMSRGAGAR
;
A
#
# COMPACT_ATOMS: atom_id res chain seq x y z
N MET A 1 -13.11 -15.95 12.70
CA MET A 1 -11.86 -15.20 12.41
C MET A 1 -11.26 -15.51 11.03
N GLN A 2 -11.31 -16.74 10.50
CA GLN A 2 -10.85 -17.06 9.14
C GLN A 2 -11.47 -16.17 8.03
N ASN A 3 -12.74 -15.78 8.15
CA ASN A 3 -13.39 -14.91 7.16
C ASN A 3 -12.74 -13.52 7.06
N LEU A 4 -12.30 -12.90 8.17
CA LEU A 4 -11.66 -11.58 8.14
C LEU A 4 -10.26 -11.65 7.51
N ARG A 5 -9.48 -12.70 7.82
CA ARG A 5 -8.15 -12.92 7.22
C ARG A 5 -8.25 -13.14 5.71
N ARG A 6 -9.27 -13.87 5.26
CA ARG A 6 -9.53 -14.09 3.82
C ARG A 6 -9.97 -12.81 3.12
N LEU A 7 -10.91 -12.05 3.71
CA LEU A 7 -11.36 -10.77 3.17
C LEU A 7 -10.21 -9.75 3.10
N GLY A 8 -9.45 -9.60 4.19
CA GLY A 8 -8.28 -8.73 4.24
C GLY A 8 -7.17 -9.15 3.28
N GLY A 9 -6.91 -10.45 3.15
CA GLY A 9 -5.95 -10.98 2.20
C GLY A 9 -6.32 -10.67 0.74
N GLY A 10 -7.58 -10.88 0.39
CA GLY A 10 -8.10 -10.58 -0.95
C GLY A 10 -8.08 -9.07 -1.23
N ALA A 11 -8.49 -8.27 -0.25
CA ALA A 11 -8.42 -6.81 -0.35
C ALA A 11 -6.98 -6.31 -0.54
N GLY A 12 -5.99 -6.88 0.16
CA GLY A 12 -4.58 -6.52 -0.02
C GLY A 12 -4.05 -6.81 -1.41
N ILE A 13 -4.40 -7.97 -1.98
CA ILE A 13 -4.03 -8.33 -3.37
C ILE A 13 -4.68 -7.35 -4.36
N LEU A 14 -5.98 -7.07 -4.21
CA LEU A 14 -6.69 -6.13 -5.08
C LEU A 14 -6.16 -4.70 -4.91
N ALA A 15 -5.78 -4.29 -3.71
CA ALA A 15 -5.15 -2.99 -3.44
C ALA A 15 -3.83 -2.87 -4.20
N GLY A 16 -3.01 -3.93 -4.16
CA GLY A 16 -1.76 -4.00 -4.93
C GLY A 16 -2.00 -3.90 -6.44
N ILE A 17 -3.01 -4.60 -6.98
CA ILE A 17 -3.38 -4.53 -8.40
C ILE A 17 -3.85 -3.11 -8.77
N ALA A 18 -4.71 -2.50 -7.96
CA ALA A 18 -5.21 -1.16 -8.20
C ALA A 18 -4.08 -0.10 -8.16
N ALA A 19 -3.14 -0.23 -7.23
CA ALA A 19 -1.96 0.62 -7.15
C ALA A 19 -1.02 0.38 -8.35
N ALA A 20 -0.84 -0.88 -8.79
CA ALA A 20 -0.05 -1.22 -9.97
C ALA A 20 -0.65 -0.66 -11.25
N TRP A 21 -1.98 -0.70 -11.39
CA TRP A 21 -2.68 -0.08 -12.51
C TRP A 21 -2.44 1.42 -12.56
N HIS A 22 -2.55 2.10 -11.41
CA HIS A 22 -2.27 3.53 -11.34
C HIS A 22 -0.82 3.86 -11.72
N LEU A 23 0.15 3.10 -11.18
CA LEU A 23 1.57 3.29 -11.51
C LEU A 23 1.84 3.06 -13.00
N PHE A 24 1.28 2.00 -13.59
CA PHE A 24 1.40 1.71 -15.01
C PHE A 24 0.80 2.85 -15.86
N GLY A 25 -0.38 3.34 -15.50
CA GLY A 25 -0.98 4.49 -16.17
C GLY A 25 -0.09 5.73 -16.11
N ALA A 26 0.38 6.10 -14.92
CA ALA A 26 1.18 7.30 -14.71
C ALA A 26 2.59 7.22 -15.34
N ALA A 27 3.25 6.07 -15.27
CA ALA A 27 4.64 5.89 -15.69
C ALA A 27 4.80 5.38 -17.13
N VAL A 28 3.76 4.79 -17.72
CA VAL A 28 3.81 4.21 -19.07
C VAL A 28 2.80 4.85 -20.00
N LEU A 29 1.50 4.79 -19.68
CA LEU A 29 0.45 5.22 -20.61
C LEU A 29 0.46 6.74 -20.86
N ILE A 30 0.59 7.56 -19.80
CA ILE A 30 0.64 9.02 -19.94
C ILE A 30 1.89 9.48 -20.73
N PRO A 31 3.10 8.96 -20.44
CA PRO A 31 4.28 9.24 -21.27
C PRO A 31 4.14 8.78 -22.73
N GLN A 32 3.53 7.62 -22.98
CA GLN A 32 3.27 7.15 -24.36
C GLN A 32 2.31 8.08 -25.11
N ALA A 33 1.39 8.73 -24.41
CA ALA A 33 0.52 9.78 -24.94
C ALA A 33 1.20 11.18 -24.97
N HIS A 34 2.54 11.22 -24.98
CA HIS A 34 3.37 12.42 -25.12
C HIS A 34 3.33 13.42 -23.96
N LEU A 35 3.00 12.97 -22.74
CA LEU A 35 3.17 13.78 -21.52
C LEU A 35 4.19 13.12 -20.58
N SER A 36 5.42 13.61 -20.61
CA SER A 36 6.49 13.08 -19.73
C SER A 36 6.13 13.21 -18.26
N LEU A 37 6.70 12.33 -17.41
CA LEU A 37 6.46 12.35 -15.95
C LEU A 37 6.71 13.74 -15.34
N THR A 38 7.78 14.41 -15.77
CA THR A 38 8.12 15.78 -15.33
C THR A 38 7.16 16.85 -15.85
N ALA A 39 6.56 16.63 -17.02
CA ALA A 39 5.60 17.56 -17.61
C ALA A 39 4.22 17.48 -16.94
N GLN A 40 3.92 16.42 -16.19
CA GLN A 40 2.68 16.29 -15.43
C GLN A 40 2.56 17.33 -14.31
N GLU A 41 3.68 17.85 -13.80
CA GLU A 41 3.71 18.92 -12.79
C GLU A 41 3.52 20.33 -13.39
N SER A 42 3.52 20.46 -14.72
CA SER A 42 3.34 21.75 -15.40
C SER A 42 1.88 21.98 -15.77
N PRO A 43 1.20 23.01 -15.23
CA PRO A 43 -0.21 23.27 -15.55
C PRO A 43 -0.45 23.50 -17.04
N HIS A 44 0.50 24.16 -17.72
CA HIS A 44 0.39 24.48 -19.15
C HIS A 44 0.51 23.26 -20.07
N LYS A 45 1.15 22.18 -19.61
CA LYS A 45 1.26 20.93 -20.35
C LYS A 45 0.16 19.96 -19.92
N TYR A 46 -0.02 19.79 -18.61
CA TYR A 46 -1.00 18.87 -18.04
C TYR A 46 -2.43 19.24 -18.42
N LEU A 47 -2.89 20.48 -18.20
CA LEU A 47 -4.29 20.85 -18.45
C LEU A 47 -4.67 20.78 -19.93
N VAL A 48 -3.75 21.18 -20.81
CA VAL A 48 -3.94 21.08 -22.27
C VAL A 48 -4.03 19.63 -22.72
N TRP A 49 -3.16 18.78 -22.18
CA TRP A 49 -3.16 17.36 -22.47
C TRP A 49 -4.39 16.64 -21.89
N ALA A 50 -4.76 16.98 -20.66
CA ALA A 50 -5.90 16.43 -19.93
C ALA A 50 -7.21 16.70 -20.66
N ASN A 51 -7.36 17.89 -21.27
CA ASN A 51 -8.52 18.23 -22.09
C ASN A 51 -8.72 17.27 -23.29
N LYS A 52 -7.64 16.67 -23.80
CA LYS A 52 -7.69 15.72 -24.92
C LYS A 52 -7.81 14.27 -24.48
N HIS A 53 -7.54 13.96 -23.22
CA HIS A 53 -7.40 12.59 -22.71
C HIS A 53 -8.17 12.36 -21.40
N GLN A 54 -9.31 13.02 -21.20
CA GLN A 54 -10.09 12.95 -19.96
C GLN A 54 -10.49 11.51 -19.59
N GLU A 55 -10.96 10.73 -20.57
CA GLU A 55 -11.32 9.31 -20.36
C GLU A 55 -10.14 8.48 -19.87
N MET A 56 -8.96 8.68 -20.46
CA MET A 56 -7.77 7.96 -20.07
C MET A 56 -7.33 8.32 -18.64
N LEU A 57 -7.39 9.60 -18.27
CA LEU A 57 -7.14 10.04 -16.90
C LEU A 57 -8.11 9.41 -15.92
N TRP A 58 -9.40 9.37 -16.26
CA TRP A 58 -10.42 8.79 -15.42
C TRP A 58 -10.12 7.32 -15.10
N TRP A 59 -9.78 6.54 -16.13
CA TRP A 59 -9.41 5.13 -16.00
C TRP A 59 -8.12 4.91 -15.21
N ILE A 60 -7.08 5.71 -15.44
CA ILE A 60 -5.79 5.58 -14.74
C ILE A 60 -5.91 5.91 -13.25
N ASN A 61 -6.68 6.93 -12.91
CA ASN A 61 -6.86 7.38 -11.54
C ASN A 61 -7.92 6.59 -10.76
N GLY A 62 -8.80 5.83 -11.44
CA GLY A 62 -9.72 4.92 -10.75
C GLY A 62 -8.99 3.93 -9.83
N GLY A 63 -7.80 3.47 -10.25
CA GLY A 63 -6.94 2.60 -9.44
C GLY A 63 -6.41 3.28 -8.16
N SER A 64 -6.06 4.57 -8.21
CA SER A 64 -5.51 5.29 -7.04
C SER A 64 -6.54 5.57 -5.97
N MET A 65 -7.83 5.63 -6.33
CA MET A 65 -8.92 5.75 -5.34
C MET A 65 -9.28 4.42 -4.69
N LEU A 66 -9.23 3.32 -5.45
CA LEU A 66 -9.57 1.98 -4.95
C LEU A 66 -8.49 1.40 -4.02
N ALA A 67 -7.21 1.62 -4.34
CA ALA A 67 -6.09 1.09 -3.57
C ALA A 67 -6.14 1.42 -2.06
N PRO A 68 -6.34 2.68 -1.61
CA PRO A 68 -6.39 2.99 -0.20
C PRO A 68 -7.63 2.42 0.50
N LEU A 69 -8.78 2.36 -0.17
CA LEU A 69 -10.00 1.77 0.41
C LEU A 69 -9.84 0.27 0.67
N LEU A 70 -9.27 -0.46 -0.29
CA LEU A 70 -8.95 -1.88 -0.15
C LEU A 70 -7.81 -2.09 0.87
N GLY A 71 -6.84 -1.18 0.91
CA GLY A 71 -5.77 -1.16 1.92
C GLY A 71 -6.30 -1.04 3.35
N LEU A 72 -7.40 -0.32 3.58
CA LEU A 72 -8.00 -0.20 4.93
C LEU A 72 -8.53 -1.56 5.42
N VAL A 73 -9.13 -2.34 4.52
CA VAL A 73 -9.62 -3.70 4.83
C VAL A 73 -8.45 -4.64 5.13
N LEU A 74 -7.35 -4.53 4.36
CA LEU A 74 -6.11 -5.24 4.65
C LEU A 74 -5.56 -4.88 6.04
N LEU A 75 -5.45 -3.58 6.35
CA LEU A 75 -4.93 -3.10 7.64
C LEU A 75 -5.78 -3.57 8.81
N LEU A 76 -7.10 -3.56 8.67
CA LEU A 76 -8.01 -4.05 9.71
C LEU A 76 -7.74 -5.53 10.01
N ALA A 77 -7.66 -6.36 8.97
CA ALA A 77 -7.39 -7.80 9.13
C ALA A 77 -5.98 -8.08 9.67
N LEU A 78 -4.99 -7.29 9.24
CA LEU A 78 -3.61 -7.42 9.71
C LEU A 78 -3.48 -7.00 11.17
N ALA A 79 -4.08 -5.88 11.56
CA ALA A 79 -4.07 -5.40 12.94
C ALA A 79 -4.76 -6.40 13.87
N ASP A 80 -5.92 -6.93 13.47
CA ASP A 80 -6.62 -7.98 14.22
C ASP A 80 -5.72 -9.20 14.44
N ARG A 81 -5.04 -9.66 13.38
CA ARG A 81 -4.11 -10.80 13.48
C ARG A 81 -2.94 -10.55 14.43
N VAL A 82 -2.33 -9.37 14.36
CA VAL A 82 -1.11 -9.03 15.09
C VAL A 82 -1.41 -8.61 16.54
N ARG A 83 -2.67 -8.25 16.84
CA ARG A 83 -3.11 -7.80 18.17
C ARG A 83 -2.92 -8.86 19.26
N GLU A 84 -3.06 -10.14 18.91
CA GLU A 84 -2.85 -11.26 19.83
C GLU A 84 -1.40 -11.31 20.37
N ASP A 85 -0.43 -10.95 19.51
CA ASP A 85 1.00 -11.04 19.82
C ASP A 85 1.59 -9.74 20.39
N ALA A 86 1.09 -8.58 19.95
CA ALA A 86 1.57 -7.27 20.39
C ALA A 86 0.48 -6.19 20.29
N PRO A 87 -0.37 -6.03 21.33
CA PRO A 87 -1.54 -5.15 21.27
C PRO A 87 -1.18 -3.68 21.02
N ASP A 88 -0.20 -3.14 21.73
CA ASP A 88 0.20 -1.72 21.60
C ASP A 88 0.77 -1.41 20.22
N ARG A 89 1.65 -2.28 19.70
CA ARG A 89 2.25 -2.10 18.37
C ARG A 89 1.24 -2.29 17.25
N SER A 90 0.30 -3.22 17.41
CA SER A 90 -0.82 -3.40 16.48
C SER A 90 -1.68 -2.14 16.42
N GLN A 91 -2.01 -1.55 17.57
CA GLN A 91 -2.83 -0.34 17.62
C GLN A 91 -2.11 0.87 17.01
N ILE A 92 -0.83 1.09 17.35
CA ILE A 92 -0.02 2.15 16.74
C ILE A 92 0.06 1.96 15.22
N GLY A 93 0.38 0.73 14.79
CA GLY A 93 0.48 0.36 13.39
C GLY A 93 -0.81 0.61 12.61
N TYR A 94 -1.95 0.22 13.21
CA TYR A 94 -3.27 0.42 12.64
C TYR A 94 -3.64 1.90 12.53
N VAL A 95 -3.50 2.68 13.60
CA VAL A 95 -3.86 4.11 13.59
C VAL A 95 -3.04 4.87 12.57
N LEU A 96 -1.72 4.68 12.56
CA LEU A 96 -0.84 5.34 11.60
C LEU A 96 -1.10 4.87 10.18
N GLY A 97 -1.35 3.57 9.99
CA GLY A 97 -1.74 3.02 8.70
C GLY A 97 -3.05 3.61 8.16
N VAL A 98 -4.08 3.73 9.00
CA VAL A 98 -5.38 4.34 8.64
C VAL A 98 -5.21 5.80 8.26
N VAL A 99 -4.50 6.59 9.07
CA VAL A 99 -4.18 8.00 8.75
C VAL A 99 -3.46 8.08 7.41
N GLY A 100 -2.50 7.18 7.18
CA GLY A 100 -1.77 7.08 5.93
C GLY A 100 -2.65 6.85 4.71
N LEU A 101 -3.53 5.84 4.78
CA LEU A 101 -4.45 5.51 3.69
C LEU A 101 -5.51 6.59 3.46
N ILE A 102 -5.95 7.30 4.50
CA ILE A 102 -6.82 8.47 4.35
C ILE A 102 -6.07 9.57 3.58
N GLY A 103 -4.82 9.85 3.93
CA GLY A 103 -3.98 10.80 3.19
C GLY A 103 -3.87 10.42 1.70
N PHE A 104 -3.64 9.14 1.40
CA PHE A 104 -3.65 8.64 0.02
C PHE A 104 -4.99 8.82 -0.68
N ALA A 105 -6.10 8.48 -0.02
CA ALA A 105 -7.44 8.62 -0.58
C ALA A 105 -7.80 10.09 -0.88
N VAL A 106 -7.48 11.01 0.04
CA VAL A 106 -7.71 12.46 -0.15
C VAL A 106 -6.83 13.00 -1.28
N GLY A 107 -5.54 12.63 -1.31
CA GLY A 107 -4.64 13.04 -2.38
C GLY A 107 -5.09 12.54 -3.76
N ALA A 108 -5.51 11.27 -3.84
CA ALA A 108 -6.07 10.70 -5.06
C ALA A 108 -7.38 11.39 -5.48
N PHE A 109 -8.27 11.69 -4.53
CA PHE A 109 -9.51 12.41 -4.79
C PHE A 109 -9.25 13.81 -5.36
N LEU A 110 -8.33 14.57 -4.77
CA LEU A 110 -7.95 15.90 -5.25
C LEU A 110 -7.34 15.85 -6.66
N LYS A 111 -6.52 14.83 -6.96
CA LYS A 111 -6.00 14.63 -8.32
C LYS A 111 -7.08 14.25 -9.31
N GLN A 112 -8.03 13.40 -8.93
CA GLN A 112 -9.09 12.94 -9.82
C GLN A 112 -10.12 14.04 -10.11
N PHE A 113 -10.72 14.60 -9.06
CA PHE A 113 -11.84 15.53 -9.18
C PHE A 113 -11.38 16.99 -9.20
N GLY A 114 -10.39 17.33 -8.38
CA GLY A 114 -9.84 18.68 -8.31
C GLY A 114 -9.20 19.07 -9.64
N LEU A 115 -8.20 18.32 -10.11
CA LEU A 115 -7.57 18.63 -11.40
C LEU A 115 -8.51 18.45 -12.59
N GLY A 116 -9.39 17.45 -12.56
CA GLY A 116 -10.42 17.24 -13.58
C GLY A 116 -11.32 18.46 -13.76
N SER A 117 -11.73 19.12 -12.66
CA SER A 117 -12.55 20.33 -12.71
C SER A 117 -11.84 21.55 -13.31
N LEU A 118 -10.51 21.58 -13.29
CA LEU A 118 -9.71 22.69 -13.84
C LEU A 118 -9.57 22.62 -15.35
N VAL A 119 -9.81 21.46 -15.96
CA VAL A 119 -9.72 21.25 -17.41
C VAL A 119 -10.67 22.17 -18.19
N PRO A 120 -12.00 22.19 -17.91
CA PRO A 120 -12.91 23.13 -18.60
C PRO A 120 -12.61 24.60 -18.24
N PHE A 121 -12.17 24.88 -17.00
CA PHE A 121 -11.83 26.24 -16.57
C PHE A 121 -10.58 26.80 -17.27
N HIS A 122 -9.64 25.94 -17.66
CA HIS A 122 -8.44 26.34 -18.39
C HIS A 122 -8.74 26.94 -19.78
N VAL A 123 -9.86 26.56 -20.39
CA VAL A 123 -10.29 27.08 -21.69
C VAL A 123 -10.70 28.56 -21.59
N THR A 124 -11.28 28.97 -20.46
CA THR A 124 -11.80 30.33 -20.25
C THR A 124 -10.83 31.25 -19.51
N ASN A 125 -10.03 30.74 -18.57
CA ASN A 125 -9.05 31.51 -17.82
C ASN A 125 -7.77 30.71 -17.55
N LYS A 126 -6.80 30.84 -18.47
CA LYS A 126 -5.52 30.10 -18.40
C LYS A 126 -4.69 30.42 -17.16
N VAL A 127 -4.66 31.69 -16.75
CA VAL A 127 -3.86 32.14 -15.58
C VAL A 127 -4.49 31.65 -14.29
N GLY A 128 -5.80 31.84 -14.12
CA GLY A 128 -6.54 31.36 -12.97
C GLY A 128 -6.47 29.84 -12.81
N ALA A 129 -6.61 29.11 -13.92
CA ALA A 129 -6.49 27.65 -13.92
C ALA A 129 -5.08 27.17 -13.54
N ALA A 130 -4.03 27.89 -13.95
CA ALA A 130 -2.66 27.55 -13.57
C ALA A 130 -2.40 27.77 -12.06
N ILE A 131 -2.90 28.87 -11.49
CA ILE A 131 -2.80 29.13 -10.04
C ILE A 131 -3.57 28.07 -9.26
N ALA A 132 -4.80 27.78 -9.65
CA ALA A 132 -5.63 26.76 -9.02
C ALA A 132 -4.99 25.36 -9.14
N PHE A 133 -4.33 25.07 -10.27
CA PHE A 133 -3.60 23.82 -10.45
C PHE A 133 -2.48 23.67 -9.42
N TYR A 134 -1.65 24.69 -9.22
CA TYR A 134 -0.58 24.61 -8.21
C TYR A 134 -1.14 24.43 -6.80
N ALA A 135 -2.24 25.10 -6.46
CA ALA A 135 -2.90 24.93 -5.17
C ALA A 135 -3.45 23.50 -4.99
N VAL A 136 -4.20 22.98 -5.96
CA VAL A 136 -4.80 21.65 -5.90
C VAL A 136 -3.74 20.56 -5.92
N ASN A 137 -2.79 20.63 -6.86
CA ASN A 137 -1.72 19.64 -7.00
C ASN A 137 -0.76 19.68 -5.81
N GLY A 138 -0.41 20.87 -5.31
CA GLY A 138 0.40 21.05 -4.10
C GLY A 138 -0.29 20.46 -2.87
N THR A 139 -1.59 20.73 -2.69
CA THR A 139 -2.37 20.15 -1.58
C THR A 139 -2.47 18.63 -1.70
N ALA A 140 -2.75 18.12 -2.90
CA ALA A 140 -2.81 16.68 -3.15
C ALA A 140 -1.48 16.00 -2.81
N ASN A 141 -0.36 16.55 -3.29
CA ASN A 141 0.97 16.03 -3.01
C ASN A 141 1.31 16.12 -1.51
N ALA A 142 0.88 17.16 -0.81
CA ALA A 142 1.06 17.24 0.65
C ALA A 142 0.32 16.11 1.39
N PHE A 143 -0.92 15.80 1.02
CA PHE A 143 -1.66 14.66 1.58
C PHE A 143 -1.03 13.31 1.23
N LEU A 144 -0.53 13.14 0.00
CA LEU A 144 0.19 11.93 -0.41
C LEU A 144 1.48 11.77 0.40
N SER A 145 2.26 12.84 0.60
CA SER A 145 3.50 12.80 1.38
C SER A 145 3.25 12.54 2.86
N LEU A 146 2.34 13.28 3.50
CA LEU A 146 1.95 13.04 4.90
C LEU A 146 1.36 11.64 5.09
N GLY A 147 0.52 11.22 4.13
CA GLY A 147 -0.04 9.87 4.09
C GLY A 147 1.04 8.80 3.98
N GLY A 148 2.05 9.03 3.13
CA GLY A 148 3.22 8.18 3.00
C GLY A 148 4.02 8.06 4.28
N VAL A 149 4.30 9.17 4.98
CA VAL A 149 5.00 9.15 6.28
C VAL A 149 4.21 8.33 7.30
N ALA A 150 2.90 8.61 7.45
CA ALA A 150 2.05 7.92 8.41
C ALA A 150 1.93 6.43 8.10
N LEU A 151 1.64 6.06 6.84
CA LEU A 151 1.58 4.66 6.41
C LEU A 151 2.93 3.98 6.60
N GLY A 152 4.03 4.68 6.34
CA GLY A 152 5.38 4.18 6.52
C GLY A 152 5.66 3.79 7.96
N PHE A 153 5.37 4.67 8.93
CA PHE A 153 5.48 4.33 10.34
C PHE A 153 4.51 3.21 10.75
N GLY A 154 3.31 3.17 10.19
CA GLY A 154 2.36 2.08 10.42
C GLY A 154 2.91 0.73 9.97
N ALA A 155 3.50 0.68 8.77
CA ALA A 155 4.14 -0.51 8.21
C ALA A 155 5.37 -0.93 9.03
N LEU A 156 6.20 0.01 9.51
CA LEU A 156 7.33 -0.30 10.40
C LEU A 156 6.85 -0.93 11.72
N ALA A 157 5.79 -0.38 12.33
CA ALA A 157 5.24 -0.89 13.59
C ALA A 157 4.73 -2.32 13.43
N LEU A 158 3.90 -2.59 12.41
CA LEU A 158 3.36 -3.93 12.11
C LEU A 158 4.47 -4.90 11.69
N GLY A 159 5.38 -4.45 10.82
CA GLY A 159 6.52 -5.24 10.34
C GLY A 159 7.42 -5.71 11.47
N SER A 160 7.66 -4.87 12.48
CA SER A 160 8.46 -5.22 13.65
C SER A 160 7.89 -6.39 14.47
N VAL A 161 6.56 -6.57 14.43
CA VAL A 161 5.90 -7.71 15.08
C VAL A 161 5.95 -8.93 14.16
N MET A 162 5.61 -8.75 12.88
CA MET A 162 5.62 -9.82 11.87
C MET A 162 6.99 -10.49 11.72
N LEU A 163 8.08 -9.74 11.85
CA LEU A 163 9.46 -10.27 11.86
C LEU A 163 9.68 -11.36 12.92
N LYS A 164 8.95 -11.31 14.04
CA LYS A 164 9.06 -12.28 15.14
C LYS A 164 8.28 -13.57 14.87
N MET A 165 7.33 -13.56 13.94
CA MET A 165 6.37 -14.65 13.71
C MET A 165 6.92 -15.78 12.80
N ARG A 166 8.16 -15.65 12.31
CA ARG A 166 8.88 -16.58 11.41
C ARG A 166 8.07 -16.93 10.14
N GLY A 167 8.64 -17.75 9.24
CA GLY A 167 7.97 -18.17 8.00
C GLY A 167 7.57 -17.01 7.06
N TYR A 168 6.41 -17.14 6.42
CA TYR A 168 5.89 -16.11 5.49
C TYR A 168 5.63 -14.75 6.16
N TYR A 169 5.23 -14.75 7.44
CA TYR A 169 5.07 -13.51 8.20
C TYR A 169 6.40 -12.80 8.43
N GLY A 170 7.49 -13.55 8.67
CA GLY A 170 8.83 -12.97 8.74
C GLY A 170 9.24 -12.25 7.45
N GLN A 171 8.98 -12.87 6.29
CA GLN A 171 9.25 -12.26 4.99
C GLN A 171 8.41 -11.00 4.73
N ALA A 172 7.10 -11.06 5.01
CA ALA A 172 6.23 -9.90 4.90
C ALA A 172 6.59 -8.81 5.93
N GLY A 173 7.14 -9.18 7.08
CA GLY A 173 7.72 -8.26 8.06
C GLY A 173 8.92 -7.50 7.50
N SER A 174 9.87 -8.20 6.86
CA SER A 174 11.00 -7.55 6.16
C SER A 174 10.52 -6.60 5.06
N LEU A 175 9.54 -7.04 4.27
CA LEU A 175 8.95 -6.21 3.22
C LEU A 175 8.26 -4.96 3.79
N SER A 176 7.56 -5.10 4.93
CA SER A 176 6.94 -3.99 5.65
C SER A 176 7.98 -2.98 6.14
N VAL A 177 9.14 -3.45 6.60
CA VAL A 177 10.24 -2.57 7.01
C VAL A 177 10.81 -1.80 5.82
N ILE A 178 11.10 -2.49 4.71
CA ILE A 178 11.67 -1.87 3.51
C ILE A 178 10.69 -0.88 2.88
N ALA A 179 9.42 -1.29 2.69
CA ALA A 179 8.38 -0.41 2.15
C ALA A 179 8.09 0.77 3.09
N GLY A 180 8.04 0.54 4.40
CA GLY A 180 7.81 1.59 5.39
C GLY A 180 8.90 2.65 5.39
N ALA A 181 10.17 2.23 5.41
CA ALA A 181 11.31 3.15 5.29
C ALA A 181 11.30 3.89 3.95
N GLY A 182 11.00 3.18 2.86
CA GLY A 182 10.87 3.76 1.52
C GLY A 182 9.81 4.88 1.47
N LEU A 183 8.62 4.63 2.03
CA LEU A 183 7.53 5.62 2.09
C LEU A 183 7.92 6.88 2.86
N ILE A 184 8.60 6.73 4.02
CA ILE A 184 9.09 7.87 4.81
C ILE A 184 10.13 8.66 4.01
N LEU A 185 11.10 7.99 3.39
CA LEU A 185 12.15 8.63 2.60
C LEU A 185 11.58 9.33 1.36
N SER A 186 10.59 8.72 0.70
CA SER A 186 9.92 9.29 -0.48
C SER A 186 9.21 10.60 -0.15
N ALA A 187 8.60 10.70 1.02
CA ALA A 187 7.89 11.90 1.42
C ALA A 187 8.82 13.09 1.68
N LEU A 188 10.11 12.81 1.95
CA LEU A 188 11.15 13.81 2.20
C LEU A 188 11.98 14.14 0.95
N SER A 189 11.80 13.40 -0.15
CA SER A 189 12.63 13.51 -1.35
C SER A 189 11.79 13.92 -2.58
N PRO A 190 12.12 15.02 -3.26
CA PRO A 190 11.39 15.48 -4.45
C PRO A 190 11.75 14.71 -5.75
N HIS A 191 12.53 13.63 -5.67
CA HIS A 191 13.06 12.95 -6.85
C HIS A 191 12.06 11.91 -7.43
N GLY A 192 11.73 12.04 -8.72
CA GLY A 192 10.79 11.14 -9.41
C GLY A 192 11.21 9.66 -9.47
N SER A 193 12.50 9.35 -9.38
CA SER A 193 12.99 7.97 -9.28
C SER A 193 12.60 7.31 -7.95
N PHE A 194 12.58 8.08 -6.86
CA PHE A 194 12.12 7.59 -5.56
C PHE A 194 10.62 7.30 -5.58
N TYR A 195 9.82 8.09 -6.30
CA TYR A 195 8.39 7.82 -6.47
C TYR A 195 8.11 6.43 -7.09
N ILE A 196 8.83 6.07 -8.16
CA ILE A 196 8.62 4.76 -8.82
C ILE A 196 9.01 3.62 -7.90
N ILE A 197 10.20 3.69 -7.29
CA ILE A 197 10.71 2.64 -6.40
C ILE A 197 9.75 2.44 -5.22
N THR A 198 9.29 3.53 -4.61
CA THR A 198 8.45 3.48 -3.42
C THR A 198 7.03 3.04 -3.74
N SER A 199 6.52 3.39 -4.92
CA SER A 199 5.27 2.84 -5.46
C SER A 199 5.37 1.32 -5.64
N LEU A 200 6.45 0.83 -6.26
CA LEU A 200 6.68 -0.62 -6.43
C LEU A 200 6.79 -1.35 -5.10
N LEU A 201 7.50 -0.78 -4.12
CA LEU A 201 7.60 -1.34 -2.77
C LEU A 201 6.23 -1.38 -2.07
N THR A 202 5.42 -0.33 -2.22
CA THR A 202 4.07 -0.26 -1.64
C THR A 202 3.14 -1.30 -2.28
N ILE A 203 3.19 -1.45 -3.61
CA ILE A 203 2.45 -2.49 -4.34
C ILE A 203 2.85 -3.88 -3.82
N ALA A 204 4.16 -4.14 -3.74
CA ALA A 204 4.68 -5.40 -3.23
C ALA A 204 4.23 -5.63 -1.78
N TRP A 205 4.26 -4.61 -0.94
CA TRP A 205 3.82 -4.70 0.46
C TRP A 205 2.33 -5.02 0.58
N LEU A 206 1.46 -4.33 -0.16
CA LEU A 206 0.01 -4.58 -0.18
C LEU A 206 -0.30 -6.00 -0.64
N ALA A 207 0.22 -6.39 -1.80
CA ALA A 207 -0.03 -7.70 -2.39
C ALA A 207 0.61 -8.83 -1.59
N GLY A 208 1.85 -8.64 -1.14
CA GLY A 208 2.61 -9.62 -0.36
C GLY A 208 1.97 -9.86 1.00
N THR A 209 1.62 -8.80 1.73
CA THR A 209 0.95 -8.94 3.03
C THR A 209 -0.46 -9.51 2.87
N GLY A 210 -1.18 -9.13 1.82
CA GLY A 210 -2.46 -9.71 1.46
C GLY A 210 -2.35 -11.22 1.16
N ALA A 211 -1.34 -11.64 0.41
CA ALA A 211 -1.09 -13.04 0.11
C ALA A 211 -0.78 -13.87 1.38
N VAL A 212 -0.02 -13.32 2.33
CA VAL A 212 0.24 -14.00 3.62
C VAL A 212 -1.07 -14.21 4.40
N LEU A 213 -1.91 -13.19 4.52
CA LEU A 213 -3.21 -13.32 5.22
C LEU A 213 -4.16 -14.28 4.50
N TRP A 214 -4.17 -14.28 3.16
CA TRP A 214 -4.99 -15.20 2.37
C TRP A 214 -4.53 -16.65 2.56
N THR A 215 -3.23 -16.89 2.47
CA THR A 215 -2.65 -18.25 2.55
C THR A 215 -2.86 -18.91 3.92
N GLU A 216 -2.94 -18.13 5.00
CA GLU A 216 -3.28 -18.61 6.34
C GLU A 216 -4.68 -19.23 6.42
N THR A 217 -5.58 -18.88 5.49
CA THR A 217 -6.95 -19.41 5.41
C THR A 217 -7.08 -20.66 4.54
N THR A 218 -6.00 -21.10 3.90
CA THR A 218 -6.01 -22.28 3.01
C THR A 218 -5.84 -23.58 3.82
N PRO A 219 -6.68 -24.63 3.59
CA PRO A 219 -6.71 -25.85 4.41
C PRO A 219 -5.38 -26.63 4.55
N GLY A 220 -4.40 -26.42 3.67
CA GLY A 220 -3.12 -27.13 3.68
C GLY A 220 -2.06 -26.59 4.65
N HIS A 221 -2.17 -25.34 5.12
CA HIS A 221 -1.14 -24.71 5.97
C HIS A 221 -1.39 -24.88 7.48
N ALA A 222 -2.64 -25.00 7.91
CA ALA A 222 -2.98 -25.32 9.30
C ALA A 222 -2.42 -26.70 9.75
N ARG A 223 -2.14 -27.60 8.80
CA ARG A 223 -1.62 -28.95 9.08
C ARG A 223 -0.11 -29.02 9.28
N ARG A 224 0.67 -28.00 8.89
CA ARG A 224 2.14 -28.01 9.08
C ARG A 224 2.60 -27.46 10.42
N GLY A 225 1.74 -26.74 11.16
CA GLY A 225 2.04 -26.25 12.51
C GLY A 225 1.98 -27.31 13.60
N HIS A 226 1.13 -28.34 13.45
CA HIS A 226 0.94 -29.39 14.47
C HIS A 226 1.78 -30.66 14.27
N VAL A 227 2.44 -30.83 13.12
CA VAL A 227 3.24 -32.05 12.86
C VAL A 227 4.68 -31.91 13.40
N GLY A 228 5.12 -30.69 13.72
CA GLY A 228 6.43 -30.46 14.36
C GLY A 228 6.44 -30.77 15.87
N GLU A 229 5.32 -30.56 16.55
CA GLU A 229 5.25 -30.67 18.02
C GLU A 229 5.09 -32.12 18.50
N ILE A 230 4.36 -32.95 17.76
CA ILE A 230 4.17 -34.38 18.09
C ILE A 230 5.46 -35.19 17.84
N ARG A 231 6.36 -34.72 16.97
CA ARG A 231 7.59 -35.45 16.63
C ARG A 231 8.69 -35.27 17.68
N ASP A 232 8.70 -34.16 18.43
CA ASP A 232 9.68 -33.97 19.51
C ASP A 232 9.28 -34.69 20.81
N GLU A 233 7.99 -34.77 21.14
CA GLU A 233 7.56 -35.50 22.34
C GLU A 233 7.73 -37.03 22.20
N SER A 234 7.48 -37.57 21.00
CA SER A 234 7.61 -39.02 20.74
C SER A 234 9.06 -39.52 20.73
N VAL A 235 10.02 -38.65 20.39
CA VAL A 235 11.47 -38.99 20.45
C VAL A 235 12.01 -38.84 21.88
N MET A 236 11.50 -37.89 22.66
CA MET A 236 11.96 -37.67 24.03
C MET A 236 11.48 -38.76 25.01
N VAL A 237 10.30 -39.35 24.78
CA VAL A 237 9.78 -40.46 25.62
C VAL A 237 10.50 -41.78 25.34
N MET A 238 10.95 -42.03 24.11
CA MET A 238 11.70 -43.25 23.78
C MET A 238 13.13 -43.28 24.32
N SER A 239 13.76 -42.13 24.56
CA SER A 239 15.12 -42.06 25.11
C SER A 239 15.22 -42.34 26.61
N ARG A 240 14.11 -42.27 27.38
CA ARG A 240 14.12 -42.55 28.82
C ARG A 240 13.81 -44.01 29.20
N GLY A 241 13.46 -44.85 28.23
CA GLY A 241 13.10 -46.26 28.46
C GLY A 241 14.22 -47.29 28.27
N ALA A 242 15.38 -46.90 27.72
CA ALA A 242 16.43 -47.84 27.30
C ALA A 242 17.70 -47.81 28.18
N GLY A 243 17.58 -47.42 29.45
CA GLY A 243 18.71 -47.27 30.38
C GLY A 243 18.54 -47.95 31.73
N ALA A 244 17.74 -49.02 31.81
CA ALA A 244 17.62 -49.83 33.02
C ALA A 244 17.50 -51.30 32.67
N ARG A 245 18.65 -51.95 32.48
CA ARG A 245 18.97 -53.34 32.84
C ARG A 245 20.43 -53.62 32.53
#